data_AF-A0A2V7PFN6-F1
#
_entry.id   AF-A0A2V7PFN6-F1
#
_cell.length_a   1.000
_cell.length_b   1.000
_cell.length_c   1.000
_cell.angle_alpha   90.00
_cell.angle_beta   90.00
_cell.angle_gamma   90.00
#
_symmetry.space_group_name_H-M   'P 1'
#
loop_
_entity.id
_entity.type
_entity.pdbx_description
1 polymer ?
#
loop_
_entity_poly.entity_id
_entity_poly.type
_entity_poly.pdbx_seq_one_letter_code
_entity_poly.pdbx_strand_id
1 'polypeptide(L)'
;MDGDGWPSGSEATITTSALDNCADTPALNDEADDKWPADLNDDRFSDGTDITIVAGSFGKAVPSQAPPRSNIAPVNAPDGFVDGTDITVLAGFFGKSCGP
;
A
#
# COMPACT_ATOMS: atom_id res chain seq x y z
N MET A 1 -8.77 -10.30 6.54
CA MET A 1 -8.63 -9.01 7.21
C MET A 1 -7.87 -9.26 8.49
N ASP A 2 -6.64 -8.81 8.48
CA ASP A 2 -5.67 -8.81 9.59
C ASP A 2 -5.79 -7.56 10.48
N GLY A 3 -6.61 -6.59 10.10
CA GLY A 3 -6.88 -5.38 10.88
C GLY A 3 -5.99 -4.19 10.54
N ASP A 4 -5.29 -4.23 9.41
CA ASP A 4 -4.43 -3.15 8.92
C ASP A 4 -5.19 -1.93 8.35
N GLY A 5 -6.49 -2.08 8.11
CA GLY A 5 -7.38 -1.05 7.59
C GLY A 5 -7.91 -1.32 6.18
N TRP A 6 -7.42 -2.33 5.47
CA TRP A 6 -7.90 -2.71 4.15
C TRP A 6 -8.77 -3.97 4.18
N PRO A 7 -9.81 -4.02 3.33
CA PRO A 7 -10.57 -5.23 3.12
C PRO A 7 -9.87 -6.16 2.13
N SER A 8 -9.97 -7.47 2.37
CA SER A 8 -9.31 -8.52 1.59
C SER A 8 -9.55 -8.49 0.08
N GLY A 9 -10.68 -7.94 -0.38
CA GLY A 9 -10.93 -7.76 -1.81
C GLY A 9 -10.11 -6.63 -2.45
N SER A 10 -9.86 -5.55 -1.71
CA SER A 10 -8.99 -4.46 -2.16
C SER A 10 -7.54 -4.90 -2.14
N GLU A 11 -7.11 -5.60 -1.10
CA GLU A 11 -5.74 -6.12 -0.99
C GLU A 11 -5.38 -7.05 -2.15
N ALA A 12 -6.30 -7.94 -2.53
CA ALA A 12 -6.13 -8.77 -3.72
C ALA A 12 -5.96 -7.95 -5.01
N THR A 13 -6.57 -6.75 -5.08
CA THR A 13 -6.45 -5.83 -6.22
C THR A 13 -5.13 -5.05 -6.18
N ILE A 14 -4.69 -4.64 -5.00
CA ILE A 14 -3.45 -3.89 -4.73
C ILE A 14 -2.22 -4.81 -4.77
N THR A 15 -2.45 -6.13 -4.86
CA THR A 15 -1.45 -7.21 -4.80
C THR A 15 -0.74 -7.27 -3.44
N THR A 16 -1.51 -7.15 -2.35
CA THR A 16 -1.05 -7.35 -0.97
C THR A 16 -1.71 -8.53 -0.26
N SER A 17 -1.16 -8.94 0.88
CA SER A 17 -1.58 -10.12 1.64
C SER A 17 -2.74 -9.85 2.60
N ALA A 18 -3.93 -10.38 2.30
CA ALA A 18 -5.15 -10.12 3.05
C ALA A 18 -5.26 -10.67 4.48
N LEU A 19 -4.22 -11.38 4.92
CA LEU A 19 -4.14 -12.11 6.18
C LEU A 19 -2.88 -11.73 6.96
N ASP A 20 -2.10 -10.78 6.45
CA ASP A 20 -0.85 -10.39 7.05
C ASP A 20 -0.60 -8.88 6.92
N ASN A 21 -0.57 -8.21 8.07
CA ASN A 21 -0.49 -6.77 8.14
C ASN A 21 0.94 -6.24 8.20
N CYS A 22 1.96 -7.08 8.10
CA CYS A 22 3.34 -6.64 8.30
C CYS A 22 4.38 -7.48 7.55
N ALA A 23 5.32 -6.83 6.86
CA ALA A 23 6.45 -7.48 6.19
C ALA A 23 7.21 -8.45 7.14
N ASP A 24 7.52 -9.67 6.68
CA ASP A 24 8.30 -10.67 7.43
C ASP A 24 9.78 -10.28 7.63
N THR A 25 10.30 -9.41 6.78
CA THR A 25 11.63 -8.81 6.80
C THR A 25 11.56 -7.34 6.33
N PRO A 26 12.56 -6.50 6.69
CA PRO A 26 12.60 -5.11 6.24
C PRO A 26 13.22 -4.93 4.84
N ALA A 27 13.50 -6.02 4.12
CA ALA A 27 14.18 -5.96 2.83
C ALA A 27 13.15 -5.91 1.69
N LEU A 28 13.17 -4.80 0.96
CA LEU A 28 12.28 -4.57 -0.19
C LEU A 28 12.23 -5.76 -1.16
N ASN A 29 11.02 -6.26 -1.47
CA ASN A 29 10.74 -7.35 -2.42
C ASN A 29 11.52 -8.66 -2.15
N ASP A 30 11.88 -8.97 -0.90
CA ASP A 30 12.50 -10.26 -0.56
C ASP A 30 11.48 -11.36 -0.21
N GLU A 31 10.21 -10.96 -0.09
CA GLU A 31 9.05 -11.81 0.17
C GLU A 31 8.29 -12.17 -1.11
N ALA A 32 7.47 -13.22 -1.03
CA ALA A 32 6.65 -13.67 -2.16
C ALA A 32 5.43 -12.76 -2.40
N ASP A 33 4.95 -12.11 -1.34
CA ASP A 33 3.81 -11.21 -1.31
C ASP A 33 4.10 -10.02 -0.39
N ASP A 34 3.86 -8.81 -0.90
CA ASP A 34 3.92 -7.61 -0.09
C ASP A 34 2.70 -7.56 0.84
N LYS A 35 2.85 -7.10 2.08
CA LYS A 35 1.85 -7.37 3.12
C LYS A 35 0.95 -6.18 3.43
N TRP A 36 1.55 -5.04 3.78
CA TRP A 36 0.79 -3.88 4.24
C TRP A 36 0.67 -2.80 3.15
N PRO A 37 -0.55 -2.39 2.74
CA PRO A 37 -0.72 -1.34 1.72
C PRO A 37 -0.16 0.03 2.11
N ALA A 38 0.02 0.31 3.41
CA ALA A 38 0.54 1.59 3.88
C ALA A 38 2.08 1.68 3.94
N ASP A 39 2.78 0.57 3.65
CA ASP A 39 4.23 0.41 3.68
C ASP A 39 4.68 -0.14 2.32
N LEU A 40 5.00 0.76 1.41
CA LEU A 40 5.35 0.46 0.02
C LEU A 40 6.82 0.09 -0.16
N ASN A 41 7.64 0.29 0.87
CA ASN A 41 9.06 -0.03 0.83
C ASN A 41 9.46 -1.23 1.73
N ASP A 42 8.45 -1.86 2.36
CA ASP A 42 8.52 -3.02 3.24
C ASP A 42 9.40 -2.80 4.49
N ASP A 43 9.55 -1.55 4.95
CA ASP A 43 10.39 -1.23 6.12
C ASP A 43 9.65 -1.29 7.47
N ARG A 44 8.38 -1.69 7.44
CA ARG A 44 7.42 -1.80 8.56
C ARG A 44 7.00 -0.47 9.15
N PHE A 45 7.22 0.63 8.44
CA PHE A 45 6.91 1.97 8.94
C PHE A 45 6.33 2.86 7.85
N SER A 46 5.07 3.29 8.03
CA SER A 46 4.43 4.19 7.08
C SER A 46 4.95 5.61 7.25
N ASP A 47 5.71 6.13 6.29
CA ASP A 47 6.32 7.45 6.35
C ASP A 47 6.34 8.24 5.02
N GLY A 48 7.22 9.24 4.93
CA GLY A 48 7.33 10.10 3.76
C GLY A 48 7.83 9.34 2.52
N THR A 49 8.57 8.25 2.71
CA THR A 49 9.09 7.40 1.65
C THR A 49 7.94 6.75 0.89
N ASP A 50 6.97 6.17 1.60
CA ASP A 50 5.76 5.57 1.02
C ASP A 50 4.96 6.58 0.20
N ILE A 51 4.77 7.77 0.77
CA ILE A 51 4.08 8.88 0.09
C ILE A 51 4.84 9.26 -1.19
N THR A 52 6.18 9.34 -1.15
CA THR A 52 6.96 9.69 -2.34
C THR A 52 6.92 8.61 -3.42
N ILE A 53 6.79 7.33 -3.06
CA ILE A 53 6.61 6.23 -4.01
C ILE A 53 5.30 6.40 -4.78
N VAL A 54 4.18 6.63 -4.07
CA VAL A 54 2.88 6.90 -4.70
C VAL A 54 2.92 8.18 -5.53
N ALA A 55 3.44 9.28 -4.98
CA ALA A 55 3.53 10.56 -5.67
C ALA A 55 4.35 10.49 -6.97
N GLY A 56 5.37 9.63 -7.05
CA GLY A 56 6.16 9.38 -8.26
C GLY A 56 5.36 8.78 -9.43
N SER A 57 4.15 8.28 -9.17
CA SER A 57 3.24 7.72 -10.17
C SER A 57 1.93 8.49 -10.32
N PHE A 58 1.80 9.65 -9.69
CA PHE A 58 0.57 10.45 -9.72
C PHE A 58 0.03 10.68 -11.14
N GLY A 59 -1.28 10.47 -11.32
CA GLY A 59 -2.00 10.61 -12.59
C GLY A 59 -1.88 9.42 -13.55
N LYS A 60 -1.13 8.36 -13.20
CA LYS A 60 -1.00 7.15 -14.02
C LYS A 60 -2.18 6.20 -13.80
N ALA A 61 -2.62 5.55 -14.87
CA ALA A 61 -3.59 4.46 -14.80
C ALA A 61 -2.93 3.16 -14.31
N VAL A 62 -3.65 2.41 -13.49
CA VAL A 62 -3.26 1.11 -12.94
C VAL A 62 -4.11 0.02 -13.59
N PRO A 63 -3.53 -1.13 -14.02
CA PRO A 63 -2.11 -1.50 -13.93
C PRO A 63 -1.27 -1.10 -15.16
N SER A 64 -1.85 -0.38 -16.12
CA SER A 64 -1.21 -0.19 -17.44
C SER A 64 0.03 0.73 -17.43
N GLN A 65 0.13 1.65 -16.47
CA GLN A 65 1.20 2.65 -16.39
C GLN A 65 1.88 2.69 -15.02
N ALA A 66 1.22 2.23 -13.96
CA ALA A 66 1.76 2.12 -12.61
C ALA A 66 1.41 0.76 -11.98
N PRO A 67 2.21 0.27 -11.02
CA PRO A 67 1.91 -0.97 -10.31
C PRO A 67 0.60 -0.88 -9.52
N PRO A 68 -0.12 -2.01 -9.32
CA PRO A 68 -1.28 -2.07 -8.42
C PRO A 68 -1.05 -1.49 -7.04
N ARG A 69 0.16 -1.67 -6.48
CA ARG A 69 0.56 -1.13 -5.17
C ARG A 69 0.50 0.39 -5.03
N SER A 70 0.41 1.14 -6.13
CA SER A 70 0.31 2.61 -6.06
C SER A 70 -1.14 3.14 -6.02
N ASN A 71 -2.15 2.27 -6.13
CA ASN A 71 -3.58 2.61 -6.12
C ASN A 71 -4.24 1.92 -4.92
N ILE A 72 -4.00 2.46 -3.73
CA ILE A 72 -4.43 1.91 -2.44
C ILE A 72 -5.76 2.50 -1.96
N ALA A 73 -6.27 3.50 -2.67
CA ALA A 73 -7.51 4.20 -2.38
C ALA A 73 -8.46 4.20 -3.60
N PRO A 74 -9.77 4.39 -3.38
CA PRO A 74 -10.48 4.25 -2.11
C PRO A 74 -10.27 2.89 -1.45
N VAL A 75 -10.10 2.86 -0.12
CA VAL A 75 -9.73 1.65 0.65
C VAL A 75 -10.61 0.44 0.34
N ASN A 76 -11.91 0.63 0.11
CA ASN A 76 -12.85 -0.47 -0.17
C ASN A 76 -12.92 -0.91 -1.64
N ALA A 77 -12.43 -0.10 -2.56
CA ALA A 77 -12.51 -0.33 -4.00
C ALA A 77 -11.53 0.61 -4.72
N PRO A 78 -10.26 0.19 -4.92
CA PRO A 78 -9.28 0.95 -5.68
C PRO A 78 -9.82 1.35 -7.05
N ASP A 79 -9.62 2.60 -7.44
CA ASP A 79 -10.37 3.18 -8.58
C ASP A 79 -9.65 3.05 -9.94
N GLY A 80 -8.41 2.58 -9.92
CA GLY A 80 -7.63 2.28 -11.10
C GLY A 80 -6.70 3.43 -11.52
N PHE A 81 -6.54 4.45 -10.69
CA PHE A 81 -5.58 5.52 -10.91
C PHE A 81 -4.74 5.76 -9.65
N VAL A 82 -3.55 6.32 -9.86
CA VAL A 82 -2.76 6.88 -8.75
C VAL A 82 -3.15 8.34 -8.60
N ASP A 83 -3.77 8.72 -7.49
CA ASP A 83 -4.31 10.05 -7.30
C ASP A 83 -4.17 10.61 -5.87
N GLY A 84 -4.87 11.70 -5.58
CA GLY A 84 -4.76 12.39 -4.29
C GLY A 84 -5.36 11.59 -3.13
N THR A 85 -6.28 10.66 -3.41
CA THR A 85 -6.91 9.82 -2.39
C THR A 85 -5.93 8.78 -1.86
N ASP A 86 -5.05 8.24 -2.71
CA ASP A 86 -3.97 7.33 -2.28
C ASP A 86 -3.04 8.00 -1.26
N ILE A 87 -2.59 9.21 -1.61
CA ILE A 87 -1.73 10.02 -0.74
C ILE A 87 -2.45 10.38 0.57
N THR A 88 -3.74 10.71 0.49
CA THR A 88 -4.54 11.05 1.67
C THR A 88 -4.69 9.87 2.61
N VAL A 89 -4.86 8.66 2.08
CA VAL A 89 -4.90 7.43 2.88
C VAL A 89 -3.54 7.21 3.56
N LEU A 90 -2.42 7.25 2.83
CA LEU A 90 -1.07 7.13 3.44
C LEU A 90 -0.81 8.18 4.52
N ALA A 91 -1.22 9.42 4.30
CA ALA A 91 -1.08 10.48 5.30
C ALA A 91 -1.84 10.16 6.60
N GLY A 92 -2.94 9.40 6.54
CA GLY A 92 -3.66 8.88 7.71
C GLY A 92 -2.94 7.75 8.46
N PHE A 93 -1.95 7.13 7.83
CA PHE A 93 -1.08 6.10 8.42
C PHE A 93 0.31 6.60 8.79
N PHE A 94 0.67 7.84 8.43
CA PHE A 94 1.97 8.43 8.70
C PHE A 94 2.40 8.28 10.17
N GLY A 95 3.57 7.70 10.38
CA GLY A 95 4.18 7.44 11.69
C GLY A 95 3.68 6.18 12.39
N LYS A 96 2.90 5.33 11.72
CA LYS A 96 2.48 4.03 12.25
C LYS A 96 3.44 2.93 11.83
N SER A 97 3.65 1.98 12.72
CA SER A 97 4.31 0.71 12.44
C SER A 97 3.29 -0.42 12.36
N CYS A 98 3.63 -1.46 11.60
CA CYS A 98 2.99 -2.76 11.73
C CYS A 98 3.73 -3.64 12.75
N GLY A 99 3.02 -4.58 13.38
CA GLY A 99 3.57 -5.44 14.45
C GLY A 99 3.70 -4.74 15.83
N PRO A 100 4.03 -5.51 16.89
CA PRO A 100 4.35 -4.96 18.21
C PRO A 100 5.72 -4.27 18.29
#